data_AF-A0A945S073-F1
#
_entry.id   AF-A0A945S073-F1
#
_cell.length_a   1.000
_cell.length_b   1.000
_cell.length_c   1.000
_cell.angle_alpha   90.00
_cell.angle_beta   90.00
_cell.angle_gamma   90.00
#
_symmetry.space_group_name_H-M   'P 1'
#
loop_
_entity.id
_entity.type
_entity.pdbx_description
1 polymer ?
#
loop_
_entity_poly.entity_id
_entity_poly.type
_entity_poly.pdbx_seq_one_letter_code
_entity_poly.pdbx_strand_id
1 'polypeptide(L)'
;MRIRTLFVLGFLVGGVLALGDAAIAADGIRLRGGLPNLSRMLRAKERTRVVYFGGGVIYGKGASNSGKSCRSQFGRALHKAFAGASIAEYNKALPRTQSWLGACRVDGDVIRHYIPLGLVVIEFSADDRAEPAARVSAAVEGIVRRIWAKHKSADLLFVYAPGREDIAGYRAGKVAPAVPWYERIAEAYGIPSVDLGEVLASRDGLAPASVFADDIHPNDDGHALYGAAFTALVERVAGTAEDQTKPVVHSLPEATTDTLLKNGRLVTYEHSTFEPGWLGWQESPIDRFFHVLHCDTPGAMVTLTFKGDMVGLFGPVSSDTGDLEVSVDSGAWRGLPVFDARVGDASEARGQVIAEGLDPAAEHVVRVRVAGAVPAGSKGRHARLGFFAVNGTEVFANPYAGMNTLQRIDAMYAGMEPVTFTPSPDRWKHLSRTMKLLQDGPELRIVMLGDSIVNDTAHSHYQLLVDRLYPKCKVVKVVSVRGSTGCWWYKEEGRVEQYVLRHKPDLLMIGGISQRKDIESIQSVIHQVRAAKPDVEFFLMTGAFGFYDPRTHKDWTYDVDPNGDGYRGKVLRLAATENAEFLDMRGPWGKYIRNSKRAHGSFKRDPVHANDRGKQILGRILERYFTPKN
;
A
#
# COMPACT_ATOMS: atom_id res chain seq x y z
N MET A 1 -61.08 -10.26 52.85
CA MET A 1 -61.78 -9.21 52.09
C MET A 1 -60.94 -7.94 52.20
N ARG A 2 -60.45 -7.40 51.07
CA ARG A 2 -59.86 -6.05 50.76
C ARG A 2 -59.22 -5.25 51.93
N ILE A 3 -58.03 -4.66 51.84
CA ILE A 3 -57.54 -3.62 50.91
C ILE A 3 -56.00 -3.57 51.09
N ARG A 4 -55.21 -3.49 50.01
CA ARG A 4 -53.81 -3.05 50.07
C ARG A 4 -53.63 -1.83 49.17
N THR A 5 -53.31 -0.72 49.80
CA THR A 5 -52.96 0.59 49.21
C THR A 5 -51.63 0.45 48.46
N LEU A 6 -51.60 0.85 47.19
CA LEU A 6 -50.41 0.92 46.36
C LEU A 6 -49.90 2.36 46.38
N PHE A 7 -48.69 2.58 46.90
CA PHE A 7 -47.97 3.85 46.79
C PHE A 7 -47.17 3.84 45.48
N VAL A 8 -47.42 4.84 44.63
CA VAL A 8 -46.59 5.17 43.47
C VAL A 8 -45.46 6.07 43.96
N LEU A 9 -44.21 5.69 43.72
CA LEU A 9 -43.06 6.59 43.80
C LEU A 9 -42.27 6.46 42.50
N GLY A 10 -42.24 7.55 41.73
CA GLY A 10 -41.50 7.64 40.48
C GLY A 10 -39.99 7.75 40.72
N PHE A 11 -39.22 7.17 39.81
CA PHE A 11 -37.80 7.43 39.63
C PHE A 11 -37.60 8.07 38.26
N LEU A 12 -37.22 9.35 38.27
CA LEU A 12 -36.90 10.15 37.09
C LEU A 12 -35.54 10.83 37.33
N VAL A 13 -34.47 10.05 37.30
CA VAL A 13 -33.08 10.53 37.28
C VAL A 13 -32.27 9.56 36.43
N GLY A 14 -31.99 9.94 35.19
CA GLY A 14 -31.21 9.12 34.24
C GLY A 14 -31.16 9.66 32.81
N GLY A 15 -32.09 10.54 32.42
CA GLY A 15 -32.18 11.06 31.04
C GLY A 15 -31.35 12.31 30.72
N VAL A 16 -30.99 13.13 31.72
CA VAL A 16 -30.43 14.48 31.45
C VAL A 16 -28.92 14.45 31.16
N LEU A 17 -28.16 13.53 31.76
CA LEU A 17 -26.70 13.43 31.55
C LEU A 17 -26.33 12.88 30.17
N ALA A 18 -27.06 11.89 29.65
CA ALA A 18 -26.78 11.29 28.33
C ALA A 18 -27.16 12.20 27.14
N LEU A 19 -28.16 13.07 27.31
CA LEU A 19 -28.55 14.06 26.29
C LEU A 19 -27.54 15.22 26.19
N GLY A 20 -26.91 15.61 27.31
CA GLY A 20 -25.87 16.63 27.33
C GLY A 20 -24.61 16.22 26.56
N ASP A 21 -24.09 15.01 26.80
CA ASP A 21 -22.91 14.50 26.09
C ASP A 21 -23.13 14.32 24.58
N ALA A 22 -24.34 13.96 24.15
CA ALA A 22 -24.70 13.81 22.74
C ALA A 22 -24.81 15.15 22.00
N ALA A 23 -25.35 16.19 22.66
CA ALA A 23 -25.41 17.55 22.11
C ALA A 23 -24.00 18.15 22.00
N ILE A 24 -23.16 17.98 23.02
CA ILE A 24 -21.76 18.43 23.05
C ILE A 24 -20.90 17.71 22.00
N ALA A 25 -21.13 16.41 21.76
CA ALA A 25 -20.47 15.67 20.69
C ALA A 25 -20.91 16.12 19.28
N ALA A 26 -22.02 16.84 19.18
CA ALA A 26 -22.56 17.39 17.95
C ALA A 26 -22.00 18.79 17.62
N ASP A 27 -21.43 19.47 18.62
CA ASP A 27 -20.63 20.68 18.43
C ASP A 27 -19.38 20.32 17.61
N GLY A 28 -18.99 21.14 16.64
CA GLY A 28 -17.90 20.81 15.71
C GLY A 28 -18.33 20.17 14.39
N ILE A 29 -19.56 19.64 14.26
CA ILE A 29 -19.99 18.93 13.04
C ILE A 29 -20.67 19.87 12.05
N ARG A 30 -20.08 20.02 10.86
CA ARG A 30 -20.66 20.74 9.72
C ARG A 30 -20.94 19.75 8.58
N LEU A 31 -22.22 19.47 8.32
CA LEU A 31 -22.60 18.40 7.37
C LEU A 31 -22.40 18.79 5.90
N ARG A 32 -22.66 20.04 5.50
CA ARG A 32 -22.62 20.48 4.09
C ARG A 32 -23.36 19.49 3.15
N GLY A 33 -22.68 18.98 2.13
CA GLY A 33 -23.20 17.97 1.20
C GLY A 33 -23.37 16.57 1.81
N GLY A 34 -22.92 16.36 3.04
CA GLY A 34 -23.05 15.11 3.79
C GLY A 34 -22.14 13.99 3.28
N LEU A 35 -22.51 12.75 3.63
CA LEU A 35 -21.84 11.52 3.18
C LEU A 35 -22.84 10.61 2.42
N PRO A 36 -23.40 11.10 1.29
CA PRO A 36 -24.49 10.43 0.58
C PRO A 36 -24.10 9.05 0.04
N ASN A 37 -22.91 8.92 -0.56
CA ASN A 37 -22.48 7.67 -1.16
C ASN A 37 -22.11 6.64 -0.10
N LEU A 38 -21.48 7.05 0.99
CA LEU A 38 -21.19 6.17 2.12
C LEU A 38 -22.49 5.60 2.69
N SER A 39 -23.46 6.47 3.00
CA SER A 39 -24.77 6.05 3.53
C SER A 39 -25.45 5.03 2.60
N ARG A 40 -25.52 5.36 1.30
CA ARG A 40 -26.07 4.47 0.26
C ARG A 40 -25.36 3.11 0.23
N MET A 41 -24.03 3.09 0.14
CA MET A 41 -23.26 1.85 0.05
C MET A 41 -23.45 0.96 1.28
N LEU A 42 -23.44 1.57 2.47
CA LEU A 42 -23.61 0.83 3.73
C LEU A 42 -25.02 0.23 3.87
N ARG A 43 -26.07 0.98 3.53
CA ARG A 43 -27.46 0.48 3.53
C ARG A 43 -27.67 -0.64 2.52
N ALA A 44 -27.10 -0.49 1.32
CA ALA A 44 -27.12 -1.51 0.29
C ALA A 44 -26.23 -2.72 0.61
N LYS A 45 -25.50 -2.70 1.74
CA LYS A 45 -24.52 -3.73 2.15
C LYS A 45 -23.47 -4.01 1.08
N GLU A 46 -23.18 -3.01 0.26
CA GLU A 46 -22.10 -3.06 -0.71
C GLU A 46 -20.77 -3.12 0.04
N ARG A 47 -19.78 -3.78 -0.57
CA ARG A 47 -18.41 -3.76 -0.05
C ARG A 47 -17.91 -2.33 -0.03
N THR A 48 -17.74 -1.78 1.16
CA THR A 48 -17.41 -0.38 1.39
C THR A 48 -16.01 -0.28 1.98
N ARG A 49 -15.18 0.60 1.43
CA ARG A 49 -13.82 0.84 1.92
C ARG A 49 -13.70 2.24 2.49
N VAL A 50 -13.19 2.32 3.71
CA VAL A 50 -12.93 3.58 4.42
C VAL A 50 -11.41 3.73 4.57
N VAL A 51 -10.86 4.84 4.10
CA VAL A 51 -9.42 5.12 4.18
C VAL A 51 -9.19 6.30 5.10
N TYR A 52 -8.34 6.13 6.11
CA TYR A 52 -7.90 7.20 6.98
C TYR A 52 -6.56 7.73 6.47
N PHE A 53 -6.55 8.99 6.04
CA PHE A 53 -5.44 9.59 5.31
C PHE A 53 -5.02 10.88 6.00
N GLY A 54 -3.91 10.85 6.71
CA GLY A 54 -3.58 11.97 7.58
C GLY A 54 -2.31 11.83 8.39
N GLY A 55 -2.31 12.56 9.50
CA GLY A 55 -1.24 12.74 10.46
C GLY A 55 -1.27 11.84 11.68
N GLY A 56 -0.61 12.29 12.75
CA GLY A 56 -0.43 11.52 14.00
C GLY A 56 -1.73 11.22 14.75
N VAL A 57 -2.68 12.16 14.74
CA VAL A 57 -3.93 12.04 15.52
C VAL A 57 -4.83 10.95 14.93
N ILE A 58 -5.09 11.00 13.62
CA ILE A 58 -5.90 9.96 12.97
C ILE A 58 -5.15 8.62 12.82
N TYR A 59 -3.81 8.62 12.85
CA TYR A 59 -3.02 7.40 13.01
C TYR A 59 -3.34 6.69 14.33
N GLY A 60 -3.58 7.46 15.40
CA GLY A 60 -3.87 6.98 16.75
C GLY A 60 -2.70 7.13 17.73
N LYS A 61 -1.79 8.09 17.51
CA LYS A 61 -0.73 8.42 18.49
C LYS A 61 -1.37 8.94 19.78
N GLY A 62 -0.78 8.57 20.93
CA GLY A 62 -1.26 8.92 22.26
C GLY A 62 -2.26 7.92 22.87
N ALA A 63 -2.94 7.11 22.05
CA ALA A 63 -3.69 5.95 22.54
C ALA A 63 -2.77 4.87 23.11
N SER A 64 -3.17 4.24 24.22
CA SER A 64 -2.45 3.10 24.81
C SER A 64 -2.47 1.85 23.93
N ASN A 65 -3.45 1.74 23.02
CA ASN A 65 -3.47 0.73 21.96
C ASN A 65 -4.36 1.19 20.79
N SER A 66 -4.17 0.56 19.64
CA SER A 66 -4.87 0.92 18.39
C SER A 66 -6.40 0.86 18.51
N GLY A 67 -6.95 -0.05 19.31
CA GLY A 67 -8.39 -0.22 19.52
C GLY A 67 -9.06 0.95 20.24
N LYS A 68 -8.29 1.76 20.98
CA LYS A 68 -8.77 2.97 21.66
C LYS A 68 -8.69 4.24 20.81
N SER A 69 -7.98 4.21 19.69
CA SER A 69 -7.92 5.37 18.78
C SER A 69 -9.30 5.84 18.32
N CYS A 70 -9.45 7.15 18.12
CA CYS A 70 -10.69 7.75 17.59
C CYS A 70 -11.10 7.13 16.24
N ARG A 71 -10.12 6.75 15.41
CA ARG A 71 -10.30 5.96 14.18
C ARG A 71 -11.03 4.65 14.44
N SER A 72 -10.53 3.84 15.37
CA SER A 72 -11.17 2.56 15.73
C SER A 72 -12.56 2.74 16.35
N GLN A 73 -12.82 3.89 16.98
CA GLN A 73 -14.15 4.24 17.48
C GLN A 73 -15.12 4.60 16.34
N PHE A 74 -14.68 5.36 15.34
CA PHE A 74 -15.48 5.65 14.14
C PHE A 74 -15.86 4.38 13.39
N GLY A 75 -14.91 3.46 13.20
CA GLY A 75 -15.19 2.13 12.63
C GLY A 75 -16.27 1.37 13.39
N ARG A 76 -16.18 1.33 14.73
CA ARG A 76 -17.21 0.72 15.59
C ARG A 76 -18.57 1.40 15.44
N ALA A 77 -18.61 2.73 15.36
CA ALA A 77 -19.84 3.48 15.18
C ALA A 77 -20.51 3.12 13.83
N LEU A 78 -19.74 3.06 12.73
CA LEU A 78 -20.23 2.63 11.42
C LEU A 78 -20.80 1.21 11.45
N HIS A 79 -20.06 0.25 12.03
CA HIS A 79 -20.51 -1.14 12.15
C HIS A 79 -21.77 -1.28 12.99
N LYS A 80 -21.93 -0.46 14.04
CA LYS A 80 -23.11 -0.44 14.90
C LYS A 80 -24.32 0.14 14.19
N ALA A 81 -24.16 1.29 13.53
CA ALA A 81 -25.26 1.99 12.86
C ALA A 81 -25.75 1.26 11.59
N PHE A 82 -24.85 0.59 10.87
CA PHE A 82 -25.14 -0.12 9.63
C PHE A 82 -24.90 -1.64 9.77
N ALA A 83 -25.68 -2.27 10.64
CA ALA A 83 -25.54 -3.69 10.95
C ALA A 83 -25.63 -4.56 9.68
N GLY A 84 -24.62 -5.42 9.48
CA GLY A 84 -24.51 -6.32 8.33
C GLY A 84 -23.90 -5.70 7.06
N ALA A 85 -23.47 -4.44 7.09
CA ALA A 85 -22.68 -3.85 6.01
C ALA A 85 -21.26 -4.46 5.93
N SER A 86 -20.74 -4.62 4.71
CA SER A 86 -19.37 -5.11 4.48
C SER A 86 -18.39 -3.93 4.48
N ILE A 87 -17.82 -3.60 5.64
CA ILE A 87 -16.90 -2.47 5.81
C ILE A 87 -15.45 -2.98 5.93
N ALA A 88 -14.53 -2.38 5.17
CA ALA A 88 -13.10 -2.60 5.31
C ALA A 88 -12.39 -1.26 5.52
N GLU A 89 -11.65 -1.16 6.61
CA GLU A 89 -10.95 0.07 7.03
C GLU A 89 -9.45 -0.01 6.78
N TYR A 90 -8.86 1.07 6.27
CA TYR A 90 -7.44 1.13 5.94
C TYR A 90 -6.80 2.36 6.59
N ASN A 91 -5.88 2.14 7.53
CA ASN A 91 -5.08 3.23 8.10
C ASN A 91 -3.91 3.54 7.17
N LYS A 92 -3.96 4.72 6.55
CA LYS A 92 -2.93 5.31 5.68
C LYS A 92 -2.44 6.64 6.23
N ALA A 93 -2.66 6.87 7.51
CA ALA A 93 -2.06 7.99 8.20
C ALA A 93 -0.57 7.72 8.45
N LEU A 94 0.23 8.78 8.41
CA LEU A 94 1.63 8.77 8.76
C LEU A 94 1.83 9.87 9.78
N PRO A 95 2.21 9.53 11.03
CA PRO A 95 2.51 10.54 12.03
C PRO A 95 3.50 11.54 11.48
N ARG A 96 3.36 12.81 11.87
CA ARG A 96 4.45 13.76 11.68
C ARG A 96 4.74 13.99 10.18
N THR A 97 3.69 13.97 9.36
CA THR A 97 3.70 14.26 7.92
C THR A 97 2.60 15.25 7.57
N GLN A 98 2.94 16.24 6.74
CA GLN A 98 2.05 17.33 6.34
C GLN A 98 1.27 17.01 5.06
N SER A 99 0.23 17.80 4.79
CA SER A 99 -0.65 17.64 3.63
C SER A 99 0.10 17.69 2.30
N TRP A 100 1.19 18.44 2.16
CA TRP A 100 1.99 18.49 0.92
C TRP A 100 2.56 17.11 0.55
N LEU A 101 3.07 16.37 1.54
CA LEU A 101 3.53 14.99 1.33
C LEU A 101 2.34 14.06 1.11
N GLY A 102 1.21 14.33 1.78
CA GLY A 102 -0.10 13.76 1.48
C GLY A 102 -0.43 13.86 -0.02
N ALA A 103 -0.36 15.05 -0.59
CA ALA A 103 -0.60 15.28 -2.02
C ALA A 103 0.36 14.47 -2.89
N CYS A 104 1.62 14.31 -2.49
CA CYS A 104 2.57 13.47 -3.23
C CYS A 104 2.29 11.95 -3.13
N ARG A 105 1.71 11.47 -2.02
CA ARG A 105 1.49 10.03 -1.76
C ARG A 105 0.07 9.53 -2.01
N VAL A 106 -0.93 10.42 -2.16
CA VAL A 106 -2.35 10.07 -2.29
C VAL A 106 -2.63 9.04 -3.39
N ASP A 107 -1.84 9.07 -4.46
CA ASP A 107 -1.93 8.12 -5.57
C ASP A 107 -1.74 6.67 -5.11
N GLY A 108 -0.64 6.41 -4.39
CA GLY A 108 -0.27 5.09 -3.89
C GLY A 108 -0.92 4.74 -2.57
N ASP A 109 -1.32 5.71 -1.77
CA ASP A 109 -1.95 5.44 -0.46
C ASP A 109 -3.46 5.40 -0.51
N VAL A 110 -4.11 5.92 -1.55
CA VAL A 110 -5.59 5.98 -1.66
C VAL A 110 -6.05 5.55 -3.06
N ILE A 111 -5.65 6.28 -4.10
CA ILE A 111 -6.33 6.23 -5.41
C ILE A 111 -6.20 4.87 -6.09
N ARG A 112 -5.03 4.20 -6.04
CA ARG A 112 -4.77 3.00 -6.85
C ARG A 112 -5.35 1.69 -6.31
N HIS A 113 -5.77 1.62 -5.04
CA HIS A 113 -5.95 0.33 -4.36
C HIS A 113 -7.36 0.01 -3.87
N TYR A 114 -8.23 1.00 -3.67
CA TYR A 114 -9.50 0.78 -2.97
C TYR A 114 -10.68 0.98 -3.91
N ILE A 115 -11.13 -0.08 -4.59
CA ILE A 115 -12.30 0.00 -5.50
C ILE A 115 -13.35 -1.07 -5.13
N PRO A 116 -14.61 -0.69 -4.85
CA PRO A 116 -15.07 0.70 -4.65
C PRO A 116 -14.49 1.35 -3.38
N LEU A 117 -14.28 2.67 -3.44
CA LEU A 117 -13.89 3.55 -2.33
C LEU A 117 -15.15 4.25 -1.81
N GLY A 118 -15.47 4.07 -0.53
CA GLY A 118 -16.67 4.69 0.07
C GLY A 118 -16.37 6.05 0.70
N LEU A 119 -15.35 6.10 1.57
CA LEU A 119 -14.99 7.30 2.32
C LEU A 119 -13.47 7.45 2.44
N VAL A 120 -12.99 8.68 2.32
CA VAL A 120 -11.64 9.08 2.77
C VAL A 120 -11.76 10.12 3.89
N VAL A 121 -11.26 9.78 5.07
CA VAL A 121 -11.13 10.70 6.21
C VAL A 121 -9.78 11.39 6.11
N ILE A 122 -9.76 12.71 6.00
CA ILE A 122 -8.56 13.53 5.79
C ILE A 122 -8.30 14.39 7.03
N GLU A 123 -7.14 14.20 7.65
CA GLU A 123 -6.73 14.92 8.86
C GLU A 123 -5.22 15.17 8.78
N PHE A 124 -4.78 16.36 8.37
CA PHE A 124 -3.38 16.80 8.50
C PHE A 124 -3.28 18.11 9.29
N SER A 125 -4.40 18.62 9.82
CA SER A 125 -4.53 19.95 10.39
C SER A 125 -3.56 20.21 11.56
N ALA A 126 -3.32 19.21 12.39
CA ALA A 126 -2.38 19.29 13.50
C ALA A 126 -0.91 19.33 13.00
N ASP A 127 -0.60 18.60 11.94
CA ASP A 127 0.74 18.55 11.34
C ASP A 127 1.02 19.78 10.44
N ASP A 128 -0.02 20.39 9.88
CA ASP A 128 0.06 21.56 9.00
C ASP A 128 0.11 22.90 9.74
N ARG A 129 -0.02 22.90 11.08
CA ARG A 129 -0.18 24.14 11.88
C ARG A 129 0.94 25.17 11.73
N ALA A 130 2.15 24.72 11.39
CA ALA A 130 3.33 25.56 11.19
C ALA A 130 3.70 25.72 9.70
N GLU A 131 2.92 25.15 8.79
CA GLU A 131 3.17 25.22 7.36
C GLU A 131 2.61 26.54 6.76
N PRO A 132 3.20 27.04 5.66
CA PRO A 132 2.65 28.20 4.96
C PRO A 132 1.23 27.93 4.45
N ALA A 133 0.31 28.87 4.71
CA ALA A 133 -1.10 28.77 4.34
C ALA A 133 -1.32 28.41 2.85
N ALA A 134 -0.54 29.01 1.95
CA ALA A 134 -0.63 28.77 0.51
C ALA A 134 -0.28 27.31 0.15
N ARG A 135 0.75 26.73 0.78
CA ARG A 135 1.17 25.34 0.56
C ARG A 135 0.10 24.36 1.04
N VAL A 136 -0.42 24.59 2.25
CA VAL A 136 -1.47 23.74 2.83
C VAL A 136 -2.71 23.76 1.95
N SER A 137 -3.17 24.95 1.57
CA SER A 137 -4.35 25.10 0.72
C SER A 137 -4.17 24.40 -0.63
N ALA A 138 -3.03 24.61 -1.30
CA ALA A 138 -2.72 23.97 -2.57
C ALA A 138 -2.60 22.44 -2.46
N ALA A 139 -2.12 21.93 -1.32
CA ALA A 139 -1.96 20.51 -1.06
C ALA A 139 -3.29 19.81 -0.78
N VAL A 140 -4.08 20.37 0.13
CA VAL A 140 -5.39 19.82 0.52
C VAL A 140 -6.34 19.85 -0.67
N GLU A 141 -6.40 20.95 -1.40
CA GLU A 141 -7.22 21.02 -2.62
C GLU A 141 -6.71 20.05 -3.69
N GLY A 142 -5.39 19.92 -3.86
CA GLY A 142 -4.78 18.93 -4.74
C GLY A 142 -5.18 17.48 -4.39
N ILE A 143 -5.22 17.13 -3.11
CA ILE A 143 -5.68 15.81 -2.62
C ILE A 143 -7.15 15.59 -3.02
N VAL A 144 -8.04 16.52 -2.68
CA VAL A 144 -9.48 16.45 -2.97
C VAL A 144 -9.71 16.25 -4.45
N ARG A 145 -9.16 17.15 -5.28
CA ARG A 145 -9.38 17.15 -6.73
C ARG A 145 -8.90 15.86 -7.37
N ARG A 146 -7.78 15.30 -6.92
CA ARG A 146 -7.24 14.05 -7.47
C ARG A 146 -8.03 12.82 -7.07
N ILE A 147 -8.50 12.76 -5.81
CA ILE A 147 -9.38 11.67 -5.39
C ILE A 147 -10.65 11.70 -6.24
N TRP A 148 -11.33 12.84 -6.34
CA TRP A 148 -12.57 12.94 -7.13
C TRP A 148 -12.37 12.83 -8.63
N ALA A 149 -11.21 13.18 -9.19
CA ALA A 149 -10.90 12.93 -10.59
C ALA A 149 -10.88 11.43 -10.94
N LYS A 150 -10.58 10.54 -9.98
CA LYS A 150 -10.49 9.10 -10.19
C LYS A 150 -11.66 8.32 -9.56
N HIS A 151 -12.16 8.78 -8.42
CA HIS A 151 -13.24 8.19 -7.64
C HIS A 151 -14.33 9.23 -7.41
N LYS A 152 -15.09 9.55 -8.47
CA LYS A 152 -16.11 10.60 -8.48
C LYS A 152 -17.25 10.43 -7.46
N SER A 153 -17.43 9.22 -6.95
CA SER A 153 -18.47 8.89 -5.96
C SER A 153 -17.90 8.47 -4.60
N ALA A 154 -16.60 8.70 -4.36
CA ALA A 154 -16.04 8.56 -3.03
C ALA A 154 -16.37 9.81 -2.21
N ASP A 155 -16.96 9.63 -1.03
CA ASP A 155 -17.16 10.74 -0.11
C ASP A 155 -15.85 11.09 0.61
N LEU A 156 -15.74 12.35 1.03
CA LEU A 156 -14.61 12.86 1.79
C LEU A 156 -15.12 13.41 3.13
N LEU A 157 -14.29 13.30 4.17
CA LEU A 157 -14.54 13.91 5.47
C LEU A 157 -13.29 14.63 5.91
N PHE A 158 -13.39 15.93 6.21
CA PHE A 158 -12.32 16.65 6.88
C PHE A 158 -12.46 16.53 8.40
N VAL A 159 -11.33 16.35 9.06
CA VAL A 159 -11.25 16.33 10.52
C VAL A 159 -10.18 17.32 10.94
N TYR A 160 -10.48 18.12 11.95
CA TYR A 160 -9.54 19.10 12.51
C TYR A 160 -9.17 18.71 13.92
N ALA A 161 -7.89 18.42 14.14
CA ALA A 161 -7.36 18.07 15.44
C ALA A 161 -6.64 19.29 16.05
N PRO A 162 -7.06 19.76 17.24
CA PRO A 162 -6.39 20.85 17.94
C PRO A 162 -5.10 20.36 18.62
N GLY A 163 -4.14 21.26 18.80
CA GLY A 163 -3.13 21.12 19.84
C GLY A 163 -3.70 21.47 21.22
N ARG A 164 -3.03 21.00 22.28
CA ARG A 164 -3.42 21.25 23.67
C ARG A 164 -3.56 22.74 24.00
N GLU A 165 -2.67 23.56 23.44
CA GLU A 165 -2.66 25.01 23.63
C GLU A 165 -3.78 25.74 22.88
N ASP A 166 -4.33 25.14 21.81
CA ASP A 166 -5.36 25.77 21.00
C ASP A 166 -6.70 25.84 21.75
N ILE A 167 -6.94 24.96 22.74
CA ILE A 167 -8.22 24.83 23.44
C ILE A 167 -8.68 26.11 24.14
N ALA A 168 -7.74 26.89 24.70
CA ALA A 168 -8.08 28.19 25.29
C ALA A 168 -8.56 29.19 24.23
N GLY A 169 -7.97 29.14 23.03
CA GLY A 169 -8.42 29.90 21.87
C GLY A 169 -9.81 29.50 21.43
N TYR A 170 -10.10 28.20 21.34
CA TYR A 170 -11.44 27.69 21.02
C TYR A 170 -12.52 28.18 21.99
N ARG A 171 -12.23 28.19 23.29
CA ARG A 171 -13.15 28.75 24.30
C ARG A 171 -13.40 30.25 24.15
N ALA A 172 -12.45 30.96 23.54
CA ALA A 172 -12.56 32.38 23.22
C ALA A 172 -13.11 32.66 21.81
N GLY A 173 -13.67 31.64 21.12
CA GLY A 173 -14.23 31.79 19.77
C GLY A 173 -13.19 31.85 18.65
N LYS A 174 -11.95 31.42 18.89
CA LYS A 174 -10.90 31.26 17.87
C LYS A 174 -10.82 29.79 17.43
N VAL A 175 -10.00 29.50 16.41
CA VAL A 175 -9.74 28.12 15.94
C VAL A 175 -8.24 27.90 15.74
N ALA A 176 -7.82 26.64 15.60
CA ALA A 176 -6.43 26.32 15.30
C ALA A 176 -5.99 26.88 13.93
N PRO A 177 -4.71 27.25 13.73
CA PRO A 177 -4.25 28.02 12.57
C PRO A 177 -4.62 27.46 11.19
N ALA A 178 -4.59 26.14 11.02
CA ALA A 178 -4.86 25.49 9.74
C ALA A 178 -6.36 25.41 9.40
N VAL A 179 -7.25 25.46 10.39
CA VAL A 179 -8.69 25.21 10.22
C VAL A 179 -9.34 26.12 9.18
N PRO A 180 -9.11 27.45 9.18
CA PRO A 180 -9.73 28.34 8.19
C PRO A 180 -9.37 27.98 6.73
N TRP A 181 -8.18 27.45 6.49
CA TRP A 181 -7.73 27.06 5.15
C TRP A 181 -8.48 25.81 4.66
N TYR A 182 -8.64 24.82 5.53
CA TYR A 182 -9.43 23.64 5.23
C TYR A 182 -10.91 23.95 5.06
N GLU A 183 -11.48 24.80 5.92
CA GLU A 183 -12.91 25.14 5.88
C GLU A 183 -13.29 25.89 4.60
N ARG A 184 -12.40 26.74 4.06
CA ARG A 184 -12.60 27.37 2.75
C ARG A 184 -12.75 26.33 1.63
N ILE A 185 -11.92 25.30 1.63
CA ILE A 185 -12.00 24.19 0.67
C ILE A 185 -13.23 23.34 0.97
N ALA A 186 -13.52 23.04 2.23
CA ALA A 186 -14.68 22.26 2.62
C ALA A 186 -15.99 22.90 2.13
N GLU A 187 -16.11 24.21 2.27
CA GLU A 187 -17.25 24.99 1.81
C GLU A 187 -17.39 24.94 0.29
N ALA A 188 -16.32 25.28 -0.45
CA ALA A 188 -16.36 25.31 -1.90
C ALA A 188 -16.68 23.95 -2.55
N TYR A 189 -16.25 22.86 -1.90
CA TYR A 189 -16.44 21.49 -2.39
C TYR A 189 -17.63 20.77 -1.73
N GLY A 190 -18.32 21.39 -0.78
CA GLY A 190 -19.42 20.76 -0.03
C GLY A 190 -19.00 19.59 0.87
N ILE A 191 -17.74 19.52 1.30
CA ILE A 191 -17.17 18.42 2.09
C ILE A 191 -17.57 18.59 3.57
N PRO A 192 -18.15 17.57 4.22
CA PRO A 192 -18.42 17.63 5.66
C PRO A 192 -17.12 17.75 6.47
N SER A 193 -17.20 18.40 7.62
CA SER A 193 -16.08 18.51 8.56
C SER A 193 -16.48 18.25 10.02
N VAL A 194 -15.52 17.77 10.81
CA VAL A 194 -15.60 17.64 12.27
C VAL A 194 -14.43 18.41 12.88
N ASP A 195 -14.74 19.50 13.61
CA ASP A 195 -13.76 20.23 14.41
C ASP A 195 -13.69 19.65 15.83
N LEU A 196 -12.61 18.95 16.13
CA LEU A 196 -12.41 18.32 17.43
C LEU A 196 -12.01 19.32 18.52
N GLY A 197 -11.55 20.53 18.16
CA GLY A 197 -11.31 21.63 19.09
C GLY A 197 -12.59 22.19 19.65
N GLU A 198 -13.61 22.37 18.80
CA GLU A 198 -14.95 22.78 19.25
C GLU A 198 -15.55 21.73 20.20
N VAL A 199 -15.43 20.43 19.89
CA VAL A 199 -15.90 19.31 20.73
C VAL A 199 -15.28 19.32 22.14
N LEU A 200 -14.01 19.68 22.25
CA LEU A 200 -13.33 19.76 23.56
C LEU A 200 -13.65 21.07 24.27
N ALA A 201 -13.76 22.18 23.54
CA ALA A 201 -14.00 23.49 24.10
C ALA A 201 -15.42 23.66 24.66
N SER A 202 -16.43 22.98 24.09
CA SER A 202 -17.81 22.99 24.57
C SER A 202 -18.02 22.20 25.87
N ARG A 203 -16.99 21.51 26.37
CA ARG A 203 -17.04 20.78 27.65
C ARG A 203 -16.61 21.66 28.80
N ASP A 204 -17.59 22.08 29.58
CA ASP A 204 -17.38 22.84 30.83
C ASP A 204 -16.49 22.06 31.80
N GLY A 205 -15.52 22.76 32.40
CA GLY A 205 -14.62 22.19 33.40
C GLY A 205 -13.56 21.21 32.86
N LEU A 206 -13.53 20.92 31.55
CA LEU A 206 -12.51 20.02 30.98
C LEU A 206 -11.11 20.66 31.06
N ALA A 207 -10.18 20.03 31.75
CA ALA A 207 -8.77 20.46 31.74
C ALA A 207 -8.08 19.90 30.48
N PRO A 208 -7.50 20.71 29.57
CA PRO A 208 -6.83 20.17 28.38
C PRO A 208 -5.74 19.14 28.72
N ALA A 209 -4.99 19.35 29.79
CA ALA A 209 -3.96 18.41 30.24
C ALA A 209 -4.49 17.00 30.59
N SER A 210 -5.79 16.83 30.87
CA SER A 210 -6.36 15.51 31.19
C SER A 210 -6.68 14.67 29.96
N VAL A 211 -6.72 15.26 28.75
CA VAL A 211 -7.13 14.56 27.52
C VAL A 211 -6.03 14.48 26.45
N PHE A 212 -4.84 15.00 26.76
CA PHE A 212 -3.68 14.99 25.87
C PHE A 212 -2.52 14.19 26.49
N ALA A 213 -1.84 13.40 25.67
CA ALA A 213 -0.63 12.66 26.05
C ALA A 213 0.64 13.53 25.90
N ASP A 214 0.62 14.45 24.93
CA ASP A 214 1.64 15.48 24.72
C ASP A 214 0.97 16.77 24.20
N ASP A 215 1.69 17.70 23.58
CA ASP A 215 1.09 18.97 23.13
C ASP A 215 0.13 18.83 21.93
N ILE A 216 0.10 17.69 21.25
CA ILE A 216 -0.65 17.50 20.00
C ILE A 216 -1.53 16.23 20.04
N HIS A 217 -1.04 15.16 20.63
CA HIS A 217 -1.68 13.85 20.56
C HIS A 217 -2.63 13.65 21.75
N PRO A 218 -3.90 13.28 21.50
CA PRO A 218 -4.83 12.94 22.56
C PRO A 218 -4.40 11.65 23.29
N ASN A 219 -4.66 11.56 24.59
CA ASN A 219 -4.54 10.29 25.31
C ASN A 219 -5.78 9.40 25.06
N ASP A 220 -5.93 8.31 25.81
CA ASP A 220 -7.10 7.43 25.70
C ASP A 220 -8.44 8.18 25.90
N ASP A 221 -8.52 9.07 26.88
CA ASP A 221 -9.73 9.84 27.17
C ASP A 221 -10.01 10.85 26.06
N GLY A 222 -8.99 11.58 25.59
CA GLY A 222 -9.14 12.48 24.45
C GLY A 222 -9.60 11.76 23.18
N HIS A 223 -9.04 10.58 22.90
CA HIS A 223 -9.51 9.75 21.80
C HIS A 223 -10.96 9.29 21.97
N ALA A 224 -11.41 9.01 23.19
CA ALA A 224 -12.81 8.71 23.49
C ALA A 224 -13.73 9.89 23.19
N LEU A 225 -13.32 11.11 23.55
CA LEU A 225 -14.09 12.32 23.23
C LEU A 225 -14.18 12.56 21.72
N TYR A 226 -13.07 12.36 21.00
CA TYR A 226 -13.08 12.43 19.53
C TYR A 226 -13.96 11.34 18.89
N GLY A 227 -13.93 10.12 19.45
CA GLY A 227 -14.79 9.02 19.01
C GLY A 227 -16.28 9.27 19.23
N ALA A 228 -16.65 10.01 20.28
CA ALA A 228 -18.03 10.43 20.50
C ALA A 228 -18.51 11.38 19.39
N ALA A 229 -17.70 12.35 18.98
CA ALA A 229 -18.03 13.24 17.85
C ALA A 229 -18.20 12.47 16.54
N PHE A 230 -17.34 11.50 16.27
CA PHE A 230 -17.50 10.60 15.12
C PHE A 230 -18.78 9.75 15.21
N THR A 231 -19.15 9.31 16.41
CA THR A 231 -20.41 8.57 16.62
C THR A 231 -21.62 9.45 16.30
N ALA A 232 -21.63 10.70 16.79
CA ALA A 232 -22.68 11.67 16.48
C ALA A 232 -22.77 11.97 14.97
N LEU A 233 -21.64 12.05 14.26
CA LEU A 233 -21.63 12.18 12.80
C LEU A 233 -22.29 10.95 12.13
N VAL A 234 -21.91 9.74 12.53
CA VAL A 234 -22.49 8.50 11.98
C VAL A 234 -24.00 8.45 12.20
N GLU A 235 -24.47 8.83 13.39
CA GLU A 235 -25.90 8.87 13.72
C GLU A 235 -26.65 9.86 12.82
N ARG A 236 -26.10 11.06 12.57
CA ARG A 236 -26.67 12.01 11.62
C ARG A 236 -26.74 11.44 10.19
N VAL A 237 -25.68 10.77 9.74
CA VAL A 237 -25.65 10.11 8.42
C VAL A 237 -26.68 8.98 8.33
N ALA A 238 -26.81 8.16 9.37
CA ALA A 238 -27.80 7.10 9.46
C ALA A 238 -29.24 7.62 9.62
N GLY A 239 -29.43 8.84 10.11
CA GLY A 239 -30.72 9.51 10.23
C GLY A 239 -31.24 10.17 8.94
N THR A 240 -30.39 10.33 7.91
CA THR A 240 -30.82 10.89 6.61
C THR A 240 -31.75 9.94 5.84
N ALA A 241 -32.80 10.49 5.21
CA ALA A 241 -33.84 9.74 4.49
C ALA A 241 -33.28 8.88 3.33
N GLU A 242 -33.88 7.71 3.09
CA GLU A 242 -33.40 6.65 2.17
C GLU A 242 -33.67 6.90 0.68
N ASP A 243 -33.71 8.15 0.23
CA ASP A 243 -34.19 8.45 -1.13
C ASP A 243 -33.12 8.22 -2.22
N GLN A 244 -31.85 8.00 -1.83
CA GLN A 244 -30.73 7.89 -2.76
C GLN A 244 -30.40 6.43 -3.10
N THR A 245 -30.88 5.98 -4.26
CA THR A 245 -30.56 4.66 -4.82
C THR A 245 -29.38 4.66 -5.80
N LYS A 246 -29.02 5.84 -6.34
CA LYS A 246 -27.92 6.01 -7.30
C LYS A 246 -26.73 6.73 -6.65
N PRO A 247 -25.48 6.44 -7.07
CA PRO A 247 -24.31 7.18 -6.62
C PRO A 247 -24.42 8.67 -6.97
N VAL A 248 -24.13 9.53 -6.00
CA VAL A 248 -23.91 10.96 -6.23
C VAL A 248 -22.50 11.12 -6.79
N VAL A 249 -22.40 11.87 -7.89
CA VAL A 249 -21.13 12.22 -8.51
C VAL A 249 -20.73 13.60 -8.02
N HIS A 250 -19.60 13.68 -7.31
CA HIS A 250 -19.03 14.92 -6.83
C HIS A 250 -18.44 15.71 -8.00
N SER A 251 -18.88 16.95 -8.17
CA SER A 251 -18.35 17.88 -9.16
C SER A 251 -17.05 18.52 -8.66
N LEU A 252 -16.13 18.81 -9.59
CA LEU A 252 -14.95 19.62 -9.30
C LEU A 252 -15.27 21.09 -9.56
N PRO A 253 -15.50 21.93 -8.53
CA PRO A 253 -15.67 23.37 -8.72
C PRO A 253 -14.37 24.02 -9.26
N GLU A 254 -14.45 25.32 -9.54
CA GLU A 254 -13.24 26.12 -9.76
C GLU A 254 -12.30 26.03 -8.56
N ALA A 255 -11.01 26.16 -8.83
CA ALA A 255 -10.03 26.05 -7.77
C ALA A 255 -10.14 27.23 -6.80
N THR A 256 -9.99 26.97 -5.51
CA THR A 256 -10.05 28.02 -4.48
C THR A 256 -8.68 28.68 -4.24
N THR A 257 -7.62 28.06 -4.77
CA THR A 257 -6.23 28.49 -4.70
C THR A 257 -5.65 28.78 -6.08
N ASP A 258 -4.71 29.72 -6.14
CA ASP A 258 -4.00 30.08 -7.39
C ASP A 258 -3.02 28.98 -7.84
N THR A 259 -2.47 28.24 -6.90
CA THR A 259 -1.55 27.11 -7.14
C THR A 259 -2.15 25.80 -6.62
N LEU A 260 -1.77 24.66 -7.20
CA LEU A 260 -2.27 23.34 -6.83
C LEU A 260 -1.15 22.30 -6.84
N LEU A 261 -1.10 21.45 -5.81
CA LEU A 261 -0.32 20.21 -5.84
C LEU A 261 -1.07 19.09 -6.57
N LYS A 262 -1.51 19.38 -7.80
CA LYS A 262 -2.33 18.48 -8.63
C LYS A 262 -1.51 17.37 -9.31
N ASN A 263 -0.19 17.54 -9.41
CA ASN A 263 0.73 16.58 -10.01
C ASN A 263 1.68 15.94 -8.98
N GLY A 264 1.39 16.11 -7.68
CA GLY A 264 2.15 15.52 -6.58
C GLY A 264 2.38 14.01 -6.78
N ARG A 265 3.63 13.56 -6.72
CA ARG A 265 3.98 12.15 -6.79
C ARG A 265 5.24 11.82 -6.00
N LEU A 266 5.32 10.57 -5.58
CA LEU A 266 6.56 9.96 -5.12
C LEU A 266 7.31 9.37 -6.32
N VAL A 267 8.49 9.89 -6.59
CA VAL A 267 9.45 9.39 -7.59
C VAL A 267 10.46 8.51 -6.88
N THR A 268 10.61 7.26 -7.31
CA THR A 268 11.62 6.35 -6.73
C THR A 268 13.02 6.93 -6.90
N TYR A 269 13.90 6.76 -5.92
CA TYR A 269 15.30 7.14 -6.08
C TYR A 269 15.96 6.41 -7.26
N GLU A 270 15.42 5.29 -7.73
CA GLU A 270 15.92 4.57 -8.91
C GLU A 270 15.78 5.39 -10.20
N HIS A 271 15.03 6.48 -10.20
CA HIS A 271 14.95 7.45 -11.31
C HIS A 271 15.95 8.61 -11.17
N SER A 272 16.88 8.53 -10.21
CA SER A 272 17.96 9.49 -9.99
C SER A 272 19.32 8.90 -10.39
N THR A 273 20.32 9.75 -10.58
CA THR A 273 21.73 9.32 -10.69
C THR A 273 22.43 9.53 -9.35
N PHE A 274 23.34 8.64 -8.98
CA PHE A 274 24.06 8.76 -7.71
C PHE A 274 25.49 8.26 -7.82
N GLU A 275 26.38 8.90 -7.07
CA GLU A 275 27.81 8.66 -7.07
C GLU A 275 28.21 7.43 -6.23
N PRO A 276 29.41 6.88 -6.44
CA PRO A 276 29.99 5.91 -5.52
C PRO A 276 29.92 6.42 -4.07
N GLY A 277 29.41 5.59 -3.16
CA GLY A 277 29.10 5.96 -1.77
C GLY A 277 27.61 5.91 -1.47
N TRP A 278 26.75 6.13 -2.48
CA TRP A 278 25.33 5.85 -2.38
C TRP A 278 25.04 4.41 -2.82
N LEU A 279 24.51 3.63 -1.88
CA LEU A 279 24.14 2.24 -2.10
C LEU A 279 22.63 2.14 -2.30
N GLY A 280 22.22 1.72 -3.50
CA GLY A 280 20.83 1.38 -3.79
C GLY A 280 20.42 0.07 -3.12
N TRP A 281 19.11 -0.14 -3.00
CA TRP A 281 18.50 -1.41 -2.62
C TRP A 281 18.88 -1.88 -1.21
N GLN A 282 19.06 -0.95 -0.28
CA GLN A 282 19.40 -1.26 1.11
C GLN A 282 18.16 -1.48 1.96
N GLU A 283 18.33 -2.20 3.08
CA GLU A 283 17.25 -2.46 4.01
C GLU A 283 16.71 -1.17 4.59
N SER A 284 15.38 -1.09 4.70
CA SER A 284 14.75 0.02 5.40
C SER A 284 14.62 -0.31 6.88
N PRO A 285 14.84 0.66 7.79
CA PRO A 285 14.56 0.46 9.21
C PRO A 285 13.05 0.43 9.51
N ILE A 286 12.18 0.67 8.52
CA ILE A 286 10.71 0.60 8.65
C ILE A 286 10.04 -0.01 7.41
N ASP A 287 8.95 -0.74 7.61
CA ASP A 287 8.22 -1.46 6.54
C ASP A 287 7.59 -0.56 5.47
N ARG A 288 7.55 0.76 5.69
CA ARG A 288 6.99 1.72 4.72
C ARG A 288 7.74 1.71 3.39
N PHE A 289 9.03 1.43 3.41
CA PHE A 289 9.89 1.42 2.23
C PHE A 289 10.40 0.00 1.99
N PHE A 290 10.10 -0.58 0.83
CA PHE A 290 10.62 -1.91 0.48
C PHE A 290 12.15 -1.96 0.45
N HIS A 291 12.77 -0.84 0.09
CA HIS A 291 14.20 -0.63 0.15
C HIS A 291 14.48 0.88 0.08
N VAL A 292 15.67 1.28 0.50
CA VAL A 292 16.12 2.68 0.46
C VAL A 292 17.46 2.81 -0.27
N LEU A 293 17.72 4.00 -0.79
CA LEU A 293 19.05 4.47 -1.09
C LEU A 293 19.71 4.89 0.23
N HIS A 294 20.96 4.48 0.46
CA HIS A 294 21.67 4.74 1.70
C HIS A 294 23.07 5.30 1.43
N CYS A 295 23.51 6.24 2.26
CA CYS A 295 24.87 6.74 2.27
C CYS A 295 25.22 7.28 3.66
N ASP A 296 26.48 7.17 4.05
CA ASP A 296 27.06 7.80 5.25
C ASP A 296 28.38 8.51 4.95
N THR A 297 28.75 8.61 3.68
CA THR A 297 29.97 9.27 3.22
C THR A 297 29.65 10.73 2.87
N PRO A 298 30.23 11.71 3.59
CA PRO A 298 30.04 13.12 3.26
C PRO A 298 30.44 13.45 1.82
N GLY A 299 29.67 14.35 1.19
CA GLY A 299 30.00 14.89 -0.13
C GLY A 299 29.51 14.07 -1.32
N ALA A 300 29.33 12.75 -1.20
CA ALA A 300 28.79 11.93 -2.28
C ALA A 300 27.38 12.40 -2.68
N MET A 301 27.11 12.52 -3.97
CA MET A 301 25.88 13.14 -4.48
C MET A 301 24.86 12.15 -5.03
N VAL A 302 23.58 12.47 -4.84
CA VAL A 302 22.45 11.96 -5.61
C VAL A 302 21.75 13.13 -6.31
N THR A 303 21.39 12.94 -7.58
CA THR A 303 20.85 13.98 -8.47
C THR A 303 19.54 13.52 -9.11
N LEU A 304 18.49 14.31 -8.92
CA LEU A 304 17.22 14.16 -9.63
C LEU A 304 17.04 15.32 -10.61
N THR A 305 16.64 14.99 -11.83
CA THR A 305 16.11 15.96 -12.81
C THR A 305 14.60 15.80 -12.90
N PHE A 306 13.86 16.90 -12.91
CA PHE A 306 12.39 16.89 -12.96
C PHE A 306 11.84 18.16 -13.60
N LYS A 307 10.58 18.12 -14.05
CA LYS A 307 9.79 19.28 -14.44
C LYS A 307 8.65 19.47 -13.45
N GLY A 308 8.51 20.65 -12.87
CA GLY A 308 7.51 20.92 -11.84
C GLY A 308 7.91 22.05 -10.91
N ASP A 309 6.98 22.47 -10.06
CA ASP A 309 7.15 23.67 -9.22
C ASP A 309 7.63 23.36 -7.80
N MET A 310 7.67 22.09 -7.40
CA MET A 310 8.03 21.65 -6.04
C MET A 310 8.79 20.34 -6.05
N VAL A 311 9.78 20.23 -5.15
CA VAL A 311 10.55 19.03 -4.86
C VAL A 311 10.87 18.90 -3.37
N GLY A 312 10.84 17.68 -2.87
CA GLY A 312 11.21 17.30 -1.52
C GLY A 312 11.75 15.87 -1.45
N LEU A 313 12.10 15.44 -0.25
CA LEU A 313 12.57 14.10 0.07
C LEU A 313 11.53 13.38 0.92
N PHE A 314 11.48 12.06 0.78
CA PHE A 314 10.70 11.19 1.64
C PHE A 314 11.48 9.91 1.96
N GLY A 315 11.78 9.69 3.23
CA GLY A 315 12.64 8.60 3.69
C GLY A 315 12.49 8.31 5.18
N PRO A 316 13.12 7.25 5.68
CA PRO A 316 13.14 6.95 7.10
C PRO A 316 14.12 7.84 7.85
N VAL A 317 13.70 8.30 9.02
CA VAL A 317 14.53 8.98 10.03
C VAL A 317 14.61 8.08 11.25
N SER A 318 15.82 7.97 11.79
CA SER A 318 16.24 7.07 12.87
C SER A 318 17.22 7.81 13.81
N SER A 319 17.55 7.21 14.95
CA SER A 319 18.50 7.78 15.93
C SER A 319 19.91 8.07 15.39
N ASP A 320 20.27 7.52 14.24
CA ASP A 320 21.59 7.64 13.59
C ASP A 320 21.56 8.48 12.30
N THR A 321 20.43 9.16 12.04
CA THR A 321 20.23 9.95 10.83
C THR A 321 21.10 11.20 10.82
N GLY A 322 21.76 11.46 9.70
CA GLY A 322 22.52 12.69 9.45
C GLY A 322 21.66 13.77 8.79
N ASP A 323 22.17 15.00 8.81
CA ASP A 323 21.61 16.08 8.00
C ASP A 323 22.16 16.03 6.56
N LEU A 324 21.50 16.76 5.66
CA LEU A 324 21.83 16.81 4.25
C LEU A 324 22.23 18.22 3.85
N GLU A 325 22.86 18.33 2.69
CA GLU A 325 22.99 19.59 1.96
C GLU A 325 22.34 19.42 0.59
N VAL A 326 21.68 20.47 0.12
CA VAL A 326 20.95 20.45 -1.15
C VAL A 326 21.27 21.67 -2.01
N SER A 327 21.25 21.49 -3.32
CA SER A 327 21.37 22.54 -4.33
C SER A 327 20.30 22.34 -5.40
N VAL A 328 19.68 23.44 -5.84
CA VAL A 328 18.65 23.47 -6.90
C VAL A 328 19.17 24.36 -8.03
N ASP A 329 19.13 23.88 -9.27
CA ASP A 329 19.50 24.62 -10.50
C ASP A 329 20.88 25.29 -10.45
N SER A 330 21.87 24.59 -9.87
CA SER A 330 23.23 25.11 -9.68
C SER A 330 23.33 26.29 -8.72
N GLY A 331 22.28 26.58 -7.95
CA GLY A 331 22.30 27.52 -6.85
C GLY A 331 23.20 27.06 -5.70
N ALA A 332 23.41 27.95 -4.72
CA ALA A 332 24.25 27.67 -3.57
C ALA A 332 23.75 26.44 -2.77
N TRP A 333 24.70 25.68 -2.24
CA TRP A 333 24.39 24.60 -1.30
C TRP A 333 23.83 25.20 -0.01
N ARG A 334 22.76 24.59 0.48
CA ARG A 334 22.16 24.93 1.77
C ARG A 334 21.97 23.68 2.61
N GLY A 335 22.12 23.82 3.93
CA GLY A 335 21.79 22.77 4.88
C GLY A 335 20.30 22.43 4.82
N LEU A 336 20.00 21.15 4.92
CA LEU A 336 18.67 20.60 5.08
C LEU A 336 18.69 19.72 6.34
N PRO A 337 18.19 20.22 7.48
CA PRO A 337 18.04 19.41 8.68
C PRO A 337 17.11 18.24 8.41
N VAL A 338 17.51 17.03 8.76
CA VAL A 338 16.71 15.80 8.62
C VAL A 338 16.61 15.05 9.93
N PHE A 339 17.66 15.10 10.75
CA PHE A 339 17.64 14.46 12.06
C PHE A 339 16.57 15.07 12.97
N ASP A 340 15.87 14.22 13.71
CA ASP A 340 14.88 14.65 14.70
C ASP A 340 15.00 13.80 15.96
N ALA A 341 15.56 14.40 17.02
CA ALA A 341 15.75 13.75 18.31
C ALA A 341 14.46 13.18 18.93
N ARG A 342 13.29 13.70 18.56
CA ARG A 342 11.98 13.21 19.04
C ARG A 342 11.62 11.83 18.48
N VAL A 343 12.32 11.35 17.44
CA VAL A 343 12.19 9.98 16.95
C VAL A 343 12.70 8.98 18.00
N GLY A 344 13.69 9.37 18.81
CA GLY A 344 14.33 8.47 19.77
C GLY A 344 14.95 7.25 19.09
N ASP A 345 14.88 6.09 19.75
CA ASP A 345 15.42 4.82 19.23
C ASP A 345 14.51 4.13 18.20
N ALA A 346 13.34 4.70 17.91
CA ALA A 346 12.46 4.21 16.87
C ALA A 346 12.94 4.66 15.48
N SER A 347 12.15 4.37 14.45
CA SER A 347 12.33 4.92 13.12
C SER A 347 10.96 5.30 12.55
N GLU A 348 10.89 6.42 11.85
CA GLU A 348 9.64 6.94 11.29
C GLU A 348 9.86 7.51 9.89
N ALA A 349 8.80 7.49 9.07
CA ALA A 349 8.86 8.08 7.73
C ALA A 349 8.70 9.60 7.82
N ARG A 350 9.60 10.36 7.20
CA ARG A 350 9.57 11.83 7.20
C ARG A 350 9.71 12.40 5.80
N GLY A 351 8.95 13.46 5.55
CA GLY A 351 9.10 14.31 4.38
C GLY A 351 9.90 15.56 4.71
N GLN A 352 10.72 16.04 3.78
CA GLN A 352 11.35 17.35 3.86
C GLN A 352 11.19 18.10 2.55
N VAL A 353 10.66 19.32 2.61
CA VAL A 353 10.59 20.19 1.43
C VAL A 353 11.99 20.67 1.08
N ILE A 354 12.40 20.46 -0.17
CA ILE A 354 13.61 21.06 -0.70
C ILE A 354 13.21 22.43 -1.25
N ALA A 355 12.50 22.51 -2.37
CA ALA A 355 12.16 23.78 -2.99
C ALA A 355 10.71 23.78 -3.47
N GLU A 356 10.17 24.97 -3.60
CA GLU A 356 8.82 25.25 -4.09
C GLU A 356 8.80 26.59 -4.83
N GLY A 357 7.74 26.84 -5.60
CA GLY A 357 7.61 28.06 -6.41
C GLY A 357 8.58 28.11 -7.59
N LEU A 358 9.07 26.95 -8.03
CA LEU A 358 9.88 26.82 -9.25
C LEU A 358 8.99 26.97 -10.50
N ASP A 359 9.60 27.21 -11.67
CA ASP A 359 8.85 27.29 -12.92
C ASP A 359 8.29 25.90 -13.29
N PRO A 360 6.96 25.69 -13.25
CA PRO A 360 6.38 24.37 -13.50
C PRO A 360 6.64 23.82 -14.92
N ALA A 361 6.97 24.67 -15.89
CA ALA A 361 7.27 24.28 -17.27
C ALA A 361 8.76 23.97 -17.50
N ALA A 362 9.64 24.48 -16.65
CA ALA A 362 11.08 24.32 -16.77
C ALA A 362 11.54 22.94 -16.26
N GLU A 363 12.72 22.54 -16.74
CA GLU A 363 13.47 21.42 -16.18
C GLU A 363 14.38 21.93 -15.08
N HIS A 364 14.29 21.27 -13.93
CA HIS A 364 15.03 21.57 -12.71
C HIS A 364 15.93 20.41 -12.33
N VAL A 365 17.07 20.74 -11.70
CA VAL A 365 18.03 19.76 -11.19
C VAL A 365 18.21 19.95 -9.69
N VAL A 366 17.91 18.91 -8.92
CA VAL A 366 18.16 18.86 -7.48
C VAL A 366 19.32 17.92 -7.20
N ARG A 367 20.32 18.44 -6.48
CA ARG A 367 21.45 17.66 -5.97
C ARG A 367 21.36 17.60 -4.46
N VAL A 368 21.62 16.41 -3.91
CA VAL A 368 21.59 16.14 -2.47
C VAL A 368 22.88 15.42 -2.10
N ARG A 369 23.50 15.80 -0.99
CA ARG A 369 24.66 15.10 -0.44
C ARG A 369 24.57 15.01 1.08
N VAL A 370 25.28 14.06 1.67
CA VAL A 370 25.38 13.90 3.12
C VAL A 370 26.21 15.05 3.69
N ALA A 371 25.68 15.74 4.71
CA ALA A 371 26.41 16.80 5.39
C ALA A 371 27.63 16.23 6.14
N GLY A 372 28.70 17.01 6.22
CA GLY A 372 29.93 16.58 6.91
C GLY A 372 29.78 16.44 8.43
N ALA A 373 28.93 17.27 9.03
CA ALA A 373 28.68 17.29 10.45
C ALA A 373 27.66 16.23 10.88
N VAL A 374 27.89 15.62 12.04
CA VAL A 374 26.89 14.79 12.72
C VAL A 374 25.98 15.74 13.53
N PRO A 375 24.66 15.73 13.31
CA PRO A 375 23.73 16.58 14.06
C PRO A 375 23.80 16.28 15.56
N ALA A 376 23.65 17.31 16.40
CA ALA A 376 23.68 17.13 17.84
C ALA A 376 22.60 16.14 18.31
N GLY A 377 23.02 15.10 19.04
CA GLY A 377 22.14 14.03 19.52
C GLY A 377 21.96 12.84 18.56
N SER A 378 22.44 12.94 17.31
CA SER A 378 22.44 11.81 16.39
C SER A 378 23.59 10.85 16.70
N LYS A 379 23.33 9.54 16.56
CA LYS A 379 24.30 8.45 16.70
C LYS A 379 25.15 8.26 15.44
N GLY A 380 24.89 9.00 14.36
CA GLY A 380 25.55 8.79 13.08
C GLY A 380 25.25 9.87 12.04
N ARG A 381 25.64 9.57 10.81
CA ARG A 381 25.44 10.45 9.63
C ARG A 381 24.74 9.74 8.49
N HIS A 382 23.87 8.78 8.82
CA HIS A 382 23.24 7.96 7.79
C HIS A 382 22.12 8.75 7.09
N ALA A 383 22.23 8.88 5.77
CA ALA A 383 21.18 9.35 4.90
C ALA A 383 20.45 8.16 4.31
N ARG A 384 19.11 8.17 4.39
CA ARG A 384 18.24 7.13 3.83
C ARG A 384 17.12 7.77 3.03
N LEU A 385 17.01 7.43 1.76
CA LEU A 385 16.02 7.99 0.84
C LEU A 385 15.17 6.88 0.22
N GLY A 386 13.85 6.99 0.37
CA GLY A 386 12.91 6.12 -0.35
C GLY A 386 12.47 6.75 -1.68
N PHE A 387 12.06 8.02 -1.62
CA PHE A 387 11.50 8.73 -2.76
C PHE A 387 11.89 10.20 -2.74
N PHE A 388 11.98 10.80 -3.92
CA PHE A 388 11.75 12.23 -4.08
C PHE A 388 10.24 12.49 -4.15
N ALA A 389 9.76 13.56 -3.55
CA ALA A 389 8.38 14.00 -3.62
C ALA A 389 8.31 15.23 -4.53
N VAL A 390 7.66 15.13 -5.68
CA VAL A 390 7.62 16.22 -6.69
C VAL A 390 6.19 16.60 -7.03
N ASN A 391 5.91 17.88 -7.21
CA ASN A 391 4.69 18.33 -7.88
C ASN A 391 4.98 18.53 -9.36
N GLY A 392 4.95 17.44 -10.12
CA GLY A 392 5.44 17.45 -11.50
C GLY A 392 5.75 16.04 -12.01
N THR A 393 6.78 15.94 -12.84
CA THR A 393 7.25 14.69 -13.45
C THR A 393 8.76 14.63 -13.43
N GLU A 394 9.32 13.48 -13.08
CA GLU A 394 10.73 13.20 -13.26
C GLU A 394 11.13 13.24 -14.74
N VAL A 395 12.36 13.69 -15.01
CA VAL A 395 13.01 13.55 -16.32
C VAL A 395 13.97 12.39 -16.21
N PHE A 396 13.46 11.22 -16.58
CA PHE A 396 14.18 9.95 -16.47
C PHE A 396 14.27 9.29 -17.84
N ALA A 397 15.50 9.11 -18.34
CA ALA A 397 15.76 8.31 -19.52
C ALA A 397 15.57 6.83 -19.16
N ASN A 398 14.40 6.27 -19.50
CA ASN A 398 14.13 4.86 -19.26
C ASN A 398 15.19 3.99 -20.00
N PRO A 399 16.06 3.25 -19.29
CA PRO A 399 17.14 2.49 -19.90
C PRO A 399 16.64 1.34 -20.79
N TYR A 400 15.35 1.03 -20.72
CA TYR A 400 14.68 0.00 -21.52
C TYR A 400 13.87 0.57 -22.69
N ALA A 401 13.92 1.87 -22.94
CA ALA A 401 13.20 2.50 -24.06
C ALA A 401 13.67 1.90 -25.41
N GLY A 402 12.71 1.59 -26.29
CA GLY A 402 12.98 0.99 -27.60
C GLY A 402 13.34 -0.51 -27.59
N MET A 403 13.58 -1.12 -26.43
CA MET A 403 13.83 -2.56 -26.32
C MET A 403 12.52 -3.35 -26.48
N ASN A 404 12.56 -4.45 -27.22
CA ASN A 404 11.50 -5.45 -27.18
C ASN A 404 11.49 -6.18 -25.82
N THR A 405 10.43 -6.94 -25.53
CA THR A 405 10.28 -7.63 -24.23
C THR A 405 11.47 -8.52 -23.87
N LEU A 406 12.03 -9.24 -24.85
CA LEU A 406 13.14 -10.16 -24.62
C LEU A 406 14.44 -9.41 -24.27
N GLN A 407 14.74 -8.34 -25.01
CA GLN A 407 15.86 -7.45 -24.73
C GLN A 407 15.72 -6.79 -23.36
N ARG A 408 14.51 -6.38 -22.98
CA ARG A 408 14.24 -5.75 -21.68
C ARG A 408 14.49 -6.69 -20.51
N ILE A 409 14.02 -7.94 -20.58
CA ILE A 409 14.24 -8.91 -19.50
C ILE A 409 15.71 -9.32 -19.38
N ASP A 410 16.45 -9.36 -20.49
CA ASP A 410 17.90 -9.60 -20.48
C ASP A 410 18.66 -8.42 -19.86
N ALA A 411 18.36 -7.19 -20.29
CA ALA A 411 18.99 -5.98 -19.77
C ALA A 411 18.76 -5.82 -18.26
N MET A 412 17.54 -6.10 -17.79
CA MET A 412 17.22 -6.09 -16.37
C MET A 412 18.00 -7.16 -15.60
N TYR A 413 18.08 -8.39 -16.14
CA TYR A 413 18.78 -9.50 -15.49
C TYR A 413 20.30 -9.33 -15.50
N ALA A 414 20.87 -8.66 -16.50
CA ALA A 414 22.31 -8.35 -16.54
C ALA A 414 22.78 -7.49 -15.36
N GLY A 415 21.89 -6.65 -14.80
CA GLY A 415 22.13 -5.87 -13.58
C GLY A 415 21.82 -6.63 -12.28
N MET A 416 21.62 -7.94 -12.33
CA MET A 416 21.30 -8.79 -11.17
C MET A 416 22.38 -9.85 -10.96
N GLU A 417 22.48 -10.38 -9.73
CA GLU A 417 23.24 -11.61 -9.52
C GLU A 417 22.62 -12.75 -10.35
N PRO A 418 23.42 -13.71 -10.86
CA PRO A 418 22.85 -14.82 -11.62
C PRO A 418 22.14 -15.82 -10.71
N VAL A 419 21.00 -16.35 -11.15
CA VAL A 419 20.38 -17.54 -10.58
C VAL A 419 21.35 -18.72 -10.73
N THR A 420 21.62 -19.43 -9.63
CA THR A 420 22.56 -20.58 -9.56
C THR A 420 21.86 -21.94 -9.48
N PHE A 421 20.59 -22.00 -9.87
CA PHE A 421 19.81 -23.23 -9.90
C PHE A 421 20.36 -24.23 -10.93
N THR A 422 20.52 -25.48 -10.52
CA THR A 422 20.85 -26.60 -11.41
C THR A 422 19.69 -27.58 -11.37
N PRO A 423 19.02 -27.84 -12.50
CA PRO A 423 17.88 -28.75 -12.51
C PRO A 423 18.35 -30.21 -12.42
N SER A 424 17.48 -31.09 -11.95
CA SER A 424 17.78 -32.53 -11.86
C SER A 424 18.16 -33.10 -13.25
N PRO A 425 19.12 -34.04 -13.34
CA PRO A 425 19.36 -34.82 -14.56
C PRO A 425 18.12 -35.58 -15.04
N ASP A 426 17.28 -36.01 -14.11
CA ASP A 426 16.05 -36.78 -14.35
C ASP A 426 14.86 -35.93 -14.80
N ARG A 427 15.04 -34.61 -14.94
CA ARG A 427 13.99 -33.70 -15.42
C ARG A 427 13.42 -34.15 -16.77
N TRP A 428 12.15 -33.81 -16.99
CA TRP A 428 11.37 -34.13 -18.19
C TRP A 428 10.93 -35.58 -18.31
N LYS A 429 11.09 -36.38 -17.25
CA LYS A 429 10.59 -37.76 -17.19
C LYS A 429 9.11 -37.85 -17.58
N HIS A 430 8.33 -36.83 -17.20
CA HIS A 430 6.89 -36.77 -17.46
C HIS A 430 6.52 -35.67 -18.49
N LEU A 431 7.50 -35.15 -19.24
CA LEU A 431 7.34 -34.09 -20.25
C LEU A 431 7.81 -34.51 -21.65
N SER A 432 7.75 -35.79 -21.98
CA SER A 432 8.28 -36.31 -23.25
C SER A 432 7.66 -35.68 -24.49
N ARG A 433 6.34 -35.45 -24.51
CA ARG A 433 5.62 -34.81 -25.61
C ARG A 433 5.97 -33.34 -25.68
N THR A 434 6.00 -32.65 -24.54
CA THR A 434 6.39 -31.24 -24.41
C THR A 434 7.80 -31.03 -24.96
N MET A 435 8.77 -31.85 -24.55
CA MET A 435 10.14 -31.72 -25.02
C MET A 435 10.28 -32.04 -26.52
N LYS A 436 9.54 -33.03 -27.03
CA LYS A 436 9.47 -33.31 -28.46
C LYS A 436 8.91 -32.12 -29.24
N LEU A 437 7.84 -31.49 -28.75
CA LEU A 437 7.27 -30.29 -29.36
C LEU A 437 8.25 -29.11 -29.32
N LEU A 438 8.97 -28.91 -28.22
CA LEU A 438 9.99 -27.87 -28.13
C LEU A 438 11.15 -28.11 -29.12
N GLN A 439 11.62 -29.35 -29.24
CA GLN A 439 12.76 -29.68 -30.10
C GLN A 439 12.41 -29.63 -31.59
N ASP A 440 11.25 -30.16 -31.96
CA ASP A 440 10.91 -30.46 -33.36
C ASP A 440 9.54 -29.94 -33.81
N GLY A 441 8.67 -29.52 -32.90
CA GLY A 441 7.30 -29.10 -33.20
C GLY A 441 7.20 -27.61 -33.56
N PRO A 442 6.14 -27.21 -34.30
CA PRO A 442 5.94 -25.82 -34.69
C PRO A 442 5.41 -24.94 -33.55
N GLU A 443 4.66 -25.53 -32.60
CA GLU A 443 4.02 -24.82 -31.49
C GLU A 443 3.91 -25.73 -30.27
N LEU A 444 4.10 -25.15 -29.08
CA LEU A 444 3.77 -25.73 -27.79
C LEU A 444 2.77 -24.82 -27.08
N ARG A 445 1.60 -25.33 -26.70
CA ARG A 445 0.61 -24.56 -25.94
C ARG A 445 0.65 -24.88 -24.44
N ILE A 446 1.02 -23.88 -23.65
CA ILE A 446 1.11 -23.97 -22.20
C ILE A 446 -0.04 -23.20 -21.56
N VAL A 447 -0.90 -23.86 -20.78
CA VAL A 447 -1.86 -23.18 -19.90
C VAL A 447 -1.26 -23.13 -18.49
N MET A 448 -1.18 -21.92 -17.91
CA MET A 448 -0.76 -21.72 -16.53
C MET A 448 -1.97 -21.47 -15.63
N LEU A 449 -2.22 -22.37 -14.69
CA LEU A 449 -3.36 -22.37 -13.78
C LEU A 449 -2.92 -22.09 -12.34
N GLY A 450 -3.59 -21.16 -11.66
CA GLY A 450 -3.35 -20.88 -10.25
C GLY A 450 -3.74 -19.47 -9.84
N ASP A 451 -2.92 -18.87 -9.00
CA ASP A 451 -3.17 -17.58 -8.35
C ASP A 451 -2.27 -16.44 -8.87
N SER A 452 -2.19 -15.35 -8.10
CA SER A 452 -1.36 -14.19 -8.43
C SER A 452 0.14 -14.48 -8.44
N ILE A 453 0.62 -15.56 -7.80
CA ILE A 453 2.03 -15.97 -7.89
C ILE A 453 2.28 -16.64 -9.24
N VAL A 454 1.34 -17.47 -9.71
CA VAL A 454 1.39 -18.01 -11.08
C VAL A 454 1.29 -16.89 -12.11
N ASN A 455 0.49 -15.86 -11.82
CA ASN A 455 0.47 -14.65 -12.64
C ASN A 455 1.85 -13.98 -12.71
N ASP A 456 2.55 -13.82 -11.59
CA ASP A 456 3.90 -13.25 -11.56
C ASP A 456 4.91 -14.13 -12.33
N THR A 457 4.87 -15.44 -12.12
CA THR A 457 5.69 -16.42 -12.85
C THR A 457 5.43 -16.33 -14.35
N ALA A 458 4.17 -16.23 -14.78
CA ALA A 458 3.83 -16.05 -16.19
C ALA A 458 4.39 -14.73 -16.73
N HIS A 459 4.26 -13.63 -15.99
CA HIS A 459 4.75 -12.31 -16.40
C HIS A 459 6.27 -12.11 -16.19
N SER A 460 7.02 -13.16 -15.83
CA SER A 460 8.48 -13.17 -15.97
C SER A 460 8.94 -13.20 -17.43
N HIS A 461 8.02 -13.52 -18.34
CA HIS A 461 8.28 -13.75 -19.76
C HIS A 461 9.23 -14.93 -20.05
N TYR A 462 9.29 -15.92 -19.15
CA TYR A 462 10.13 -17.13 -19.33
C TYR A 462 9.91 -17.84 -20.67
N GLN A 463 8.71 -17.76 -21.27
CA GLN A 463 8.45 -18.38 -22.56
C GLN A 463 9.35 -17.84 -23.67
N LEU A 464 9.72 -16.54 -23.62
CA LEU A 464 10.64 -15.97 -24.60
C LEU A 464 12.09 -16.46 -24.41
N LEU A 465 12.43 -16.86 -23.19
CA LEU A 465 13.71 -17.51 -22.88
C LEU A 465 13.72 -18.94 -23.41
N VAL A 466 12.61 -19.66 -23.25
CA VAL A 466 12.42 -21.00 -23.82
C VAL A 466 12.39 -20.95 -25.35
N ASP A 467 11.69 -20.01 -25.98
CA ASP A 467 11.69 -19.79 -27.43
C ASP A 467 13.13 -19.61 -27.96
N ARG A 468 13.99 -18.90 -27.21
CA ARG A 468 15.40 -18.71 -27.57
C ARG A 468 16.20 -20.01 -27.53
N LEU A 469 15.92 -20.89 -26.56
CA LEU A 469 16.56 -22.21 -26.45
C LEU A 469 16.06 -23.17 -27.55
N TYR A 470 14.84 -22.97 -28.03
CA TYR A 470 14.12 -23.86 -28.95
C TYR A 470 13.53 -23.09 -30.14
N PRO A 471 14.36 -22.53 -31.03
CA PRO A 471 13.92 -21.58 -32.06
C PRO A 471 12.98 -22.16 -33.12
N LYS A 472 12.83 -23.49 -33.18
CA LYS A 472 11.91 -24.19 -34.09
C LYS A 472 10.46 -24.22 -33.58
N CYS A 473 10.27 -24.04 -32.28
CA CYS A 473 8.99 -24.16 -31.61
C CYS A 473 8.55 -22.80 -31.06
N LYS A 474 7.31 -22.41 -31.36
CA LYS A 474 6.71 -21.24 -30.74
C LYS A 474 5.98 -21.63 -29.45
N VAL A 475 6.36 -21.06 -28.31
CA VAL A 475 5.64 -21.28 -27.06
C VAL A 475 4.45 -20.32 -26.93
N VAL A 476 3.24 -20.87 -27.06
CA VAL A 476 1.99 -20.13 -26.80
C VAL A 476 1.58 -20.32 -25.35
N LYS A 477 1.86 -19.31 -24.52
CA LYS A 477 1.50 -19.29 -23.10
C LYS A 477 0.14 -18.62 -22.87
N VAL A 478 -0.78 -19.34 -22.23
CA VAL A 478 -2.09 -18.86 -21.77
C VAL A 478 -2.04 -18.67 -20.25
N VAL A 479 -2.27 -17.44 -19.79
CA VAL A 479 -2.34 -17.12 -18.35
C VAL A 479 -3.79 -17.24 -17.89
N SER A 480 -4.13 -18.35 -17.24
CA SER A 480 -5.48 -18.66 -16.78
C SER A 480 -5.52 -18.71 -15.25
N VAL A 481 -5.49 -17.51 -14.65
CA VAL A 481 -5.29 -17.35 -13.20
C VAL A 481 -6.37 -16.47 -12.58
N ARG A 482 -6.61 -16.70 -11.29
CA ARG A 482 -7.51 -15.89 -10.46
C ARG A 482 -6.88 -15.69 -9.09
N GLY A 483 -6.79 -14.43 -8.66
CA GLY A 483 -6.20 -14.07 -7.38
C GLY A 483 -6.90 -14.77 -6.20
N SER A 484 -6.12 -15.19 -5.21
CA SER A 484 -6.59 -15.85 -3.99
C SER A 484 -7.37 -17.16 -4.19
N THR A 485 -7.17 -17.84 -5.33
CA THR A 485 -7.83 -19.13 -5.62
C THR A 485 -6.84 -20.22 -6.01
N GLY A 486 -7.18 -21.46 -5.64
CA GLY A 486 -6.45 -22.67 -6.03
C GLY A 486 -7.37 -23.67 -6.73
N CYS A 487 -6.88 -24.89 -6.93
CA CYS A 487 -7.62 -25.97 -7.57
C CYS A 487 -8.92 -26.34 -6.83
N TRP A 488 -9.02 -26.06 -5.52
CA TRP A 488 -10.25 -26.21 -4.74
C TRP A 488 -11.42 -25.40 -5.31
N TRP A 489 -11.14 -24.32 -6.05
CA TRP A 489 -12.15 -23.52 -6.74
C TRP A 489 -12.34 -23.98 -8.19
N TYR A 490 -11.25 -24.28 -8.90
CA TYR A 490 -11.28 -24.67 -10.32
C TYR A 490 -11.92 -26.04 -10.56
N LYS A 491 -11.86 -26.96 -9.59
CA LYS A 491 -12.44 -28.31 -9.75
C LYS A 491 -13.97 -28.32 -9.83
N GLU A 492 -14.60 -27.23 -9.40
CA GLU A 492 -16.05 -27.13 -9.25
C GLU A 492 -16.72 -26.46 -10.45
N GLU A 493 -18.02 -26.70 -10.61
CA GLU A 493 -18.92 -25.94 -11.51
C GLU A 493 -18.44 -25.86 -12.97
N GLY A 494 -17.79 -26.93 -13.47
CA GLY A 494 -17.31 -26.99 -14.86
C GLY A 494 -16.19 -26.01 -15.19
N ARG A 495 -15.53 -25.42 -14.19
CA ARG A 495 -14.50 -24.40 -14.40
C ARG A 495 -13.23 -24.97 -15.02
N VAL A 496 -12.95 -26.26 -14.90
CA VAL A 496 -11.85 -26.91 -15.65
C VAL A 496 -12.03 -26.72 -17.16
N GLU A 497 -13.26 -26.82 -17.68
CA GLU A 497 -13.54 -26.55 -19.09
C GLU A 497 -13.21 -25.09 -19.44
N GLN A 498 -13.74 -24.16 -18.65
CA GLN A 498 -13.62 -22.72 -18.90
C GLN A 498 -12.21 -22.17 -18.73
N TYR A 499 -11.43 -22.69 -17.78
CA TYR A 499 -10.11 -22.16 -17.43
C TYR A 499 -8.97 -22.99 -18.03
N VAL A 500 -9.21 -24.24 -18.43
CA VAL A 500 -8.16 -25.11 -18.96
C VAL A 500 -8.51 -25.63 -20.35
N LEU A 501 -9.55 -26.46 -20.47
CA LEU A 501 -9.76 -27.27 -21.68
C LEU A 501 -10.10 -26.44 -22.92
N ARG A 502 -10.87 -25.36 -22.78
CA ARG A 502 -11.19 -24.44 -23.89
C ARG A 502 -9.95 -23.87 -24.58
N HIS A 503 -8.82 -23.82 -23.85
CA HIS A 503 -7.56 -23.30 -24.34
C HIS A 503 -6.72 -24.35 -25.06
N LYS A 504 -7.13 -25.62 -25.07
CA LYS A 504 -6.49 -26.73 -25.78
C LYS A 504 -4.99 -26.89 -25.42
N PRO A 505 -4.63 -27.04 -24.14
CA PRO A 505 -3.23 -27.16 -23.73
C PRO A 505 -2.56 -28.41 -24.32
N ASP A 506 -1.26 -28.31 -24.62
CA ASP A 506 -0.35 -29.45 -24.66
C ASP A 506 0.23 -29.72 -23.27
N LEU A 507 0.48 -28.65 -22.51
CA LEU A 507 1.03 -28.66 -21.16
C LEU A 507 0.16 -27.82 -20.22
N LEU A 508 -0.25 -28.40 -19.09
CA LEU A 508 -0.88 -27.68 -17.98
C LEU A 508 0.11 -27.49 -16.83
N MET A 509 0.49 -26.22 -16.58
CA MET A 509 1.30 -25.85 -15.43
C MET A 509 0.40 -25.41 -14.27
N ILE A 510 0.45 -26.10 -13.13
CA ILE A 510 -0.34 -25.78 -11.93
C ILE A 510 0.60 -25.30 -10.83
N GLY A 511 0.29 -24.17 -10.19
CA GLY A 511 1.08 -23.68 -9.05
C GLY A 511 0.36 -22.70 -8.13
N GLY A 512 1.14 -21.90 -7.41
CA GLY A 512 0.66 -20.84 -6.53
C GLY A 512 0.72 -21.17 -5.04
N ILE A 513 0.31 -20.21 -4.21
CA ILE A 513 0.27 -20.33 -2.74
C ILE A 513 -1.17 -20.49 -2.20
N SER A 514 -2.18 -20.19 -3.02
CA SER A 514 -3.61 -20.16 -2.65
C SER A 514 -4.28 -21.54 -2.67
N GLN A 515 -3.47 -22.61 -2.72
CA GLN A 515 -3.92 -23.99 -2.81
C GLN A 515 -4.44 -24.55 -1.47
N ARG A 516 -4.31 -23.80 -0.36
CA ARG A 516 -4.80 -24.18 0.99
C ARG A 516 -4.27 -25.52 1.50
N LYS A 517 -3.13 -25.97 0.98
CA LYS A 517 -2.57 -27.32 1.20
C LYS A 517 -3.49 -28.47 0.77
N ASP A 518 -4.48 -28.17 -0.08
CA ASP A 518 -5.47 -29.12 -0.58
C ASP A 518 -4.93 -29.80 -1.85
N ILE A 519 -4.33 -30.97 -1.65
CA ILE A 519 -3.71 -31.79 -2.69
C ILE A 519 -4.76 -32.53 -3.50
N GLU A 520 -5.83 -32.98 -2.85
CA GLU A 520 -6.95 -33.70 -3.48
C GLU A 520 -7.62 -32.85 -4.55
N SER A 521 -7.76 -31.55 -4.30
CA SER A 521 -8.30 -30.65 -5.31
C SER A 521 -7.38 -30.48 -6.53
N ILE A 522 -6.05 -30.49 -6.35
CA ILE A 522 -5.10 -30.48 -7.48
C ILE A 522 -5.26 -31.79 -8.28
N GLN A 523 -5.32 -32.92 -7.57
CA GLN A 523 -5.54 -34.23 -8.16
C GLN A 523 -6.85 -34.29 -8.97
N SER A 524 -7.95 -33.78 -8.42
CA SER A 524 -9.25 -33.73 -9.10
C SER A 524 -9.18 -32.94 -10.41
N VAL A 525 -8.50 -31.79 -10.44
CA VAL A 525 -8.32 -31.01 -11.68
C VAL A 525 -7.51 -31.81 -12.71
N ILE A 526 -6.44 -32.49 -12.29
CA ILE A 526 -5.64 -33.35 -13.18
C ILE A 526 -6.53 -34.45 -13.79
N HIS A 527 -7.33 -35.12 -12.97
CA HIS A 527 -8.22 -36.19 -13.42
C HIS A 527 -9.30 -35.70 -14.39
N GLN A 528 -9.92 -34.55 -14.12
CA GLN A 528 -10.89 -33.93 -15.02
C GLN A 528 -10.27 -33.58 -16.38
N VAL A 529 -9.06 -33.02 -16.38
CA VAL A 529 -8.36 -32.70 -17.64
C VAL A 529 -7.99 -33.96 -18.42
N ARG A 530 -7.45 -34.99 -17.74
CA ARG A 530 -7.08 -36.26 -18.39
C ARG A 530 -8.28 -36.99 -18.98
N ALA A 531 -9.42 -36.96 -18.29
CA ALA A 531 -10.65 -37.56 -18.77
C ALA A 531 -11.11 -36.92 -20.10
N ALA A 532 -10.91 -35.62 -20.28
CA ALA A 532 -11.28 -34.90 -21.50
C ALA A 532 -10.17 -34.89 -22.58
N LYS A 533 -8.91 -34.86 -22.17
CA LYS A 533 -7.72 -34.72 -23.02
C LYS A 533 -6.55 -35.53 -22.43
N PRO A 534 -6.45 -36.84 -22.73
CA PRO A 534 -5.46 -37.73 -22.13
C PRO A 534 -4.01 -37.40 -22.48
N ASP A 535 -3.78 -36.72 -23.62
CA ASP A 535 -2.43 -36.37 -24.10
C ASP A 535 -1.82 -35.13 -23.41
N VAL A 536 -2.56 -34.44 -22.54
CA VAL A 536 -2.07 -33.26 -21.83
C VAL A 536 -1.03 -33.70 -20.79
N GLU A 537 0.16 -33.12 -20.86
CA GLU A 537 1.18 -33.29 -19.82
C GLU A 537 0.98 -32.27 -18.70
N PHE A 538 1.45 -32.61 -17.48
CA PHE A 538 1.22 -31.79 -16.29
C PHE A 538 2.55 -31.40 -15.65
N PHE A 539 2.63 -30.15 -15.22
CA PHE A 539 3.79 -29.59 -14.54
C PHE A 539 3.34 -28.92 -13.25
N LEU A 540 3.63 -29.55 -12.12
CA LEU A 540 3.32 -29.03 -10.79
C LEU A 540 4.48 -28.18 -10.25
N MET A 541 4.17 -26.95 -9.86
CA MET A 541 5.12 -26.02 -9.25
C MET A 541 4.72 -25.69 -7.82
N THR A 542 5.70 -25.64 -6.92
CA THR A 542 5.48 -25.06 -5.58
C THR A 542 5.30 -23.54 -5.68
N GLY A 543 4.71 -22.92 -4.65
CA GLY A 543 4.72 -21.47 -4.53
C GLY A 543 6.14 -20.95 -4.31
N ALA A 544 6.57 -19.96 -5.11
CA ALA A 544 7.94 -19.46 -5.09
C ALA A 544 8.26 -18.57 -3.88
N PHE A 545 7.29 -17.73 -3.49
CA PHE A 545 7.40 -16.74 -2.43
C PHE A 545 6.01 -16.43 -1.86
N GLY A 546 5.96 -15.53 -0.88
CA GLY A 546 4.74 -15.05 -0.23
C GLY A 546 5.11 -14.11 0.89
N PHE A 547 4.38 -14.12 2.01
CA PHE A 547 4.69 -13.26 3.16
C PHE A 547 6.01 -13.56 3.89
N TYR A 548 6.67 -14.67 3.59
CA TYR A 548 7.91 -15.05 4.28
C TYR A 548 9.15 -14.36 3.68
N ASP A 549 10.16 -14.12 4.52
CA ASP A 549 11.51 -13.76 4.10
C ASP A 549 12.44 -14.98 4.28
N PRO A 550 13.02 -15.56 3.21
CA PRO A 550 13.88 -16.73 3.34
C PRO A 550 15.10 -16.49 4.22
N ARG A 551 15.56 -15.25 4.41
CA ARG A 551 16.76 -14.91 5.21
C ARG A 551 16.52 -15.08 6.70
N THR A 552 15.31 -14.82 7.17
CA THR A 552 14.96 -14.84 8.60
C THR A 552 14.00 -15.96 8.97
N HIS A 553 13.29 -16.54 8.00
CA HIS A 553 12.35 -17.63 8.24
C HIS A 553 13.07 -18.94 8.59
N LYS A 554 12.90 -19.40 9.83
CA LYS A 554 13.58 -20.59 10.38
C LYS A 554 13.27 -21.87 9.62
N ASP A 555 12.02 -22.09 9.22
CA ASP A 555 11.61 -23.33 8.53
C ASP A 555 11.80 -23.30 7.01
N TRP A 556 12.51 -22.29 6.48
CA TRP A 556 12.84 -22.31 5.06
C TRP A 556 13.94 -23.34 4.80
N THR A 557 13.76 -24.18 3.79
CA THR A 557 14.76 -25.16 3.32
C THR A 557 15.01 -24.98 1.83
N TYR A 558 16.26 -25.20 1.40
CA TYR A 558 16.58 -25.24 -0.03
C TYR A 558 15.92 -26.46 -0.67
N ASP A 559 16.24 -27.66 -0.19
CA ASP A 559 15.70 -28.90 -0.72
C ASP A 559 14.28 -29.17 -0.20
N VAL A 560 13.52 -29.90 -1.01
CA VAL A 560 12.22 -30.44 -0.62
C VAL A 560 12.46 -31.74 0.11
N ASP A 561 11.93 -31.86 1.33
CA ASP A 561 11.85 -33.15 2.02
C ASP A 561 10.78 -34.02 1.34
N PRO A 562 11.14 -35.13 0.68
CA PRO A 562 10.19 -36.01 -0.01
C PRO A 562 9.25 -36.74 0.96
N ASN A 563 9.66 -36.91 2.22
CA ASN A 563 8.88 -37.56 3.27
C ASN A 563 8.16 -36.55 4.17
N GLY A 564 8.47 -35.26 4.03
CA GLY A 564 7.92 -34.20 4.87
C GLY A 564 6.41 -33.99 4.66
N ASP A 565 5.72 -33.60 5.72
CA ASP A 565 4.29 -33.26 5.70
C ASP A 565 3.99 -31.84 5.23
N GLY A 566 5.05 -31.07 4.96
CA GLY A 566 4.96 -29.75 4.35
C GLY A 566 4.35 -29.79 2.95
N TYR A 567 3.76 -28.66 2.55
CA TYR A 567 3.09 -28.54 1.26
C TYR A 567 3.99 -28.91 0.06
N ARG A 568 5.28 -28.55 0.09
CA ARG A 568 6.24 -28.88 -0.99
C ARG A 568 6.42 -30.39 -1.16
N GLY A 569 6.62 -31.11 -0.06
CA GLY A 569 6.75 -32.57 -0.08
C GLY A 569 5.47 -33.25 -0.56
N LYS A 570 4.31 -32.74 -0.14
CA LYS A 570 3.01 -33.24 -0.61
C LYS A 570 2.79 -33.05 -2.11
N VAL A 571 3.16 -31.89 -2.68
CA VAL A 571 3.06 -31.66 -4.14
C VAL A 571 4.06 -32.54 -4.91
N LEU A 572 5.27 -32.71 -4.38
CA LEU A 572 6.27 -33.63 -4.97
C LEU A 572 5.73 -35.07 -5.02
N ARG A 573 5.13 -35.56 -3.93
CA ARG A 573 4.51 -36.90 -3.90
C ARG A 573 3.31 -37.01 -4.84
N LEU A 574 2.44 -35.99 -4.89
CA LEU A 574 1.33 -35.95 -5.84
C LEU A 574 1.85 -36.06 -7.29
N ALA A 575 2.91 -35.31 -7.64
CA ALA A 575 3.48 -35.34 -8.97
C ALA A 575 3.93 -36.77 -9.36
N ALA A 576 4.58 -37.47 -8.42
CA ALA A 576 4.98 -38.86 -8.63
C ALA A 576 3.77 -39.79 -8.81
N THR A 577 2.75 -39.70 -7.96
CA THR A 577 1.52 -40.53 -8.06
C THR A 577 0.76 -40.26 -9.36
N GLU A 578 0.72 -39.01 -9.78
CA GLU A 578 -0.01 -38.60 -10.97
C GLU A 578 0.84 -38.66 -12.24
N ASN A 579 2.07 -39.17 -12.24
CA ASN A 579 2.95 -39.12 -13.42
C ASN A 579 3.03 -37.69 -14.03
N ALA A 580 3.13 -36.69 -13.17
CA ALA A 580 3.28 -35.29 -13.54
C ALA A 580 4.73 -34.84 -13.22
N GLU A 581 5.20 -33.84 -13.95
CA GLU A 581 6.51 -33.26 -13.69
C GLU A 581 6.44 -32.30 -12.48
N PHE A 582 7.55 -32.18 -11.75
CA PHE A 582 7.63 -31.35 -10.55
C PHE A 582 8.80 -30.36 -10.62
N LEU A 583 8.55 -29.11 -10.20
CA LEU A 583 9.59 -28.13 -9.95
C LEU A 583 9.31 -27.40 -8.64
N ASP A 584 10.28 -27.44 -7.75
CA ASP A 584 10.27 -26.59 -6.59
C ASP A 584 10.75 -25.19 -6.94
N MET A 585 9.82 -24.22 -6.97
CA MET A 585 10.15 -22.81 -7.19
C MET A 585 10.67 -22.13 -5.92
N ARG A 586 10.28 -22.64 -4.74
CA ARG A 586 10.57 -22.01 -3.44
C ARG A 586 12.05 -22.05 -3.05
N GLY A 587 12.71 -23.19 -3.26
CA GLY A 587 14.10 -23.42 -2.91
C GLY A 587 15.04 -22.51 -3.72
N PRO A 588 15.03 -22.59 -5.06
CA PRO A 588 15.87 -21.74 -5.91
C PRO A 588 15.64 -20.23 -5.70
N TRP A 589 14.38 -19.79 -5.61
CA TRP A 589 14.06 -18.39 -5.37
C TRP A 589 14.55 -17.94 -3.99
N GLY A 590 14.32 -18.74 -2.95
CA GLY A 590 14.78 -18.42 -1.61
C GLY A 590 16.31 -18.39 -1.46
N LYS A 591 17.03 -19.29 -2.14
CA LYS A 591 18.50 -19.31 -2.17
C LYS A 591 19.05 -18.05 -2.83
N TYR A 592 18.41 -17.58 -3.91
CA TYR A 592 18.77 -16.30 -4.53
C TYR A 592 18.70 -15.17 -3.51
N ILE A 593 17.57 -15.04 -2.81
CA ILE A 593 17.37 -13.96 -1.83
C ILE A 593 18.34 -14.06 -0.66
N ARG A 594 18.63 -15.27 -0.15
CA ARG A 594 19.63 -15.48 0.91
C ARG A 594 21.03 -15.03 0.53
N ASN A 595 21.39 -15.16 -0.73
CA ASN A 595 22.73 -14.84 -1.22
C ASN A 595 22.83 -13.43 -1.81
N SER A 596 21.71 -12.72 -1.96
CA SER A 596 21.71 -11.36 -2.52
C SER A 596 22.27 -10.36 -1.52
N LYS A 597 23.03 -9.40 -2.03
CA LYS A 597 23.48 -8.23 -1.26
C LYS A 597 22.42 -7.13 -1.18
N ARG A 598 21.28 -7.32 -1.86
CA ARG A 598 20.18 -6.37 -1.92
C ARG A 598 19.11 -6.74 -0.90
N ALA A 599 18.38 -5.73 -0.42
CA ALA A 599 17.24 -5.93 0.44
C ALA A 599 16.18 -6.80 -0.22
N HIS A 600 15.47 -7.62 0.54
CA HIS A 600 14.43 -8.51 0.02
C HIS A 600 13.32 -7.73 -0.71
N GLY A 601 12.95 -6.56 -0.19
CA GLY A 601 11.95 -5.70 -0.85
C GLY A 601 12.37 -5.22 -2.25
N SER A 602 13.65 -5.31 -2.60
CA SER A 602 14.16 -5.02 -3.96
C SER A 602 13.66 -5.98 -5.03
N PHE A 603 13.06 -7.09 -4.62
CA PHE A 603 12.47 -8.10 -5.51
C PHE A 603 10.94 -8.17 -5.38
N LYS A 604 10.33 -7.25 -4.60
CA LYS A 604 8.91 -7.24 -4.31
C LYS A 604 8.25 -5.91 -4.66
N ARG A 605 6.98 -5.97 -5.07
CA ARG A 605 6.14 -4.78 -5.30
C ARG A 605 5.16 -4.54 -4.15
N ASP A 606 4.88 -5.58 -3.38
CA ASP A 606 4.07 -5.60 -2.18
C ASP A 606 4.51 -6.77 -1.29
N PRO A 607 3.98 -6.95 -0.06
CA PRO A 607 4.43 -8.01 0.85
C PRO A 607 4.35 -9.44 0.29
N VAL A 608 3.52 -9.66 -0.73
CA VAL A 608 3.25 -10.98 -1.31
C VAL A 608 3.90 -11.15 -2.66
N HIS A 609 3.89 -10.13 -3.51
CA HIS A 609 4.15 -10.29 -4.94
C HIS A 609 5.51 -9.76 -5.39
N ALA A 610 6.06 -10.38 -6.45
CA ALA A 610 7.33 -9.97 -7.03
C ALA A 610 7.20 -8.66 -7.83
N ASN A 611 8.22 -7.81 -7.78
CA ASN A 611 8.37 -6.76 -8.80
C ASN A 611 9.01 -7.36 -10.07
N ASP A 612 9.31 -6.52 -11.07
CA ASP A 612 9.86 -7.02 -12.34
C ASP A 612 11.20 -7.76 -12.16
N ARG A 613 12.06 -7.33 -11.23
CA ARG A 613 13.32 -8.03 -10.89
C ARG A 613 13.04 -9.37 -10.21
N GLY A 614 12.11 -9.41 -9.26
CA GLY A 614 11.70 -10.67 -8.62
C GLY A 614 11.11 -11.68 -9.61
N LYS A 615 10.39 -11.19 -10.63
CA LYS A 615 9.89 -12.03 -11.73
C LYS A 615 11.04 -12.58 -12.58
N GLN A 616 12.12 -11.85 -12.79
CA GLN A 616 13.28 -12.37 -13.52
C GLN A 616 13.91 -13.57 -12.82
N ILE A 617 13.94 -13.62 -11.48
CA ILE A 617 14.38 -14.81 -10.75
C ILE A 617 13.51 -16.02 -11.13
N LEU A 618 12.18 -15.86 -11.14
CA LEU A 618 11.24 -16.93 -11.54
C LEU A 618 11.48 -17.40 -12.97
N GLY A 619 11.64 -16.46 -13.91
CA GLY A 619 11.81 -16.77 -15.31
C GLY A 619 13.10 -17.51 -15.59
N ARG A 620 14.19 -17.15 -14.90
CA ARG A 620 15.50 -17.79 -15.02
C ARG A 620 15.58 -19.16 -14.36
N ILE A 621 14.75 -19.41 -13.33
CA ILE A 621 14.57 -20.77 -12.80
C ILE A 621 13.93 -21.68 -13.86
N LEU A 622 12.86 -21.20 -14.53
CA LEU A 622 12.19 -21.95 -15.60
C LEU A 622 13.07 -22.13 -16.84
N GLU A 623 13.79 -21.09 -17.29
CA GLU A 623 14.77 -21.18 -18.39
C GLU A 623 15.81 -22.27 -18.11
N ARG A 624 16.39 -22.27 -16.90
CA ARG A 624 17.36 -23.29 -16.49
C ARG A 624 16.74 -24.68 -16.47
N TYR A 625 15.50 -24.82 -16.01
CA TYR A 625 14.78 -26.10 -16.02
C TYR A 625 14.60 -26.65 -17.44
N PHE A 626 14.26 -25.79 -18.41
CA PHE A 626 14.09 -26.16 -19.81
C PHE A 626 15.38 -26.12 -20.64
N THR A 627 16.55 -25.85 -20.05
CA THR A 627 17.81 -25.86 -20.81
C THR A 627 18.08 -27.26 -21.38
N PRO A 628 18.46 -27.41 -22.67
CA PRO A 628 18.85 -28.67 -23.28
C PRO A 628 19.76 -29.52 -22.37
N LYS A 629 19.54 -30.83 -22.33
CA LYS A 629 20.49 -31.74 -21.67
C LYS A 629 21.76 -31.77 -22.52
N ASN A 630 22.91 -31.54 -21.88
CA ASN A 630 24.21 -31.72 -22.51
C ASN A 630 24.50 -33.19 -22.77
#